data_AF-A0A6I9XST0-F1
#
_entry.id   AF-A0A6I9XST0-F1
#
_cell.length_a   1.000
_cell.length_b   1.000
_cell.length_c   1.000
_cell.angle_alpha   90.00
_cell.angle_beta   90.00
_cell.angle_gamma   90.00
#
_symmetry.space_group_name_H-M   'P 1'
#
loop_
_entity.id
_entity.type
_entity.pdbx_description
1 polymer ?
#
loop_
_entity_poly.entity_id
_entity_poly.type
_entity_poly.pdbx_seq_one_letter_code
_entity_poly.pdbx_strand_id
1 'polypeptide(L)'
;MAWVKYASDTVGVILKELKQQSGQGSFRLLVAVDGINSLWGKTALKHNKQEVTVEELTLVHNLKKMVKNDWAGGAIVATLSQTGAPFAPRPLYLPHELLGRDGFAALDPFVPIEVRNYTDMEFEACYQYYLERKWLQHEKANTKEGRLELRFLSGRNPGLFERISAFL
;
A
#
# COMPACT_ATOMS: atom_id res chain seq x y z
N MET A 1 17.53 -19.26 -20.78
CA MET A 1 17.18 -18.86 -19.40
C MET A 1 16.10 -19.80 -18.85
N ALA A 2 16.47 -20.98 -18.32
CA ALA A 2 15.50 -21.95 -17.81
C ALA A 2 14.95 -21.59 -16.41
N TRP A 3 15.71 -20.82 -15.62
CA TRP A 3 15.37 -20.46 -14.24
C TRP A 3 14.20 -19.48 -14.12
N VAL A 4 14.04 -18.55 -15.07
CA VAL A 4 12.93 -17.58 -15.09
C VAL A 4 11.58 -18.30 -15.25
N LYS A 5 11.54 -19.42 -15.97
CA LYS A 5 10.31 -20.19 -16.21
C LYS A 5 9.69 -20.74 -14.92
N TYR A 6 10.50 -21.07 -13.92
CA TYR A 6 10.06 -21.67 -12.66
C TYR A 6 10.07 -20.67 -11.49
N ALA A 7 10.33 -19.39 -11.77
CA ALA A 7 10.42 -18.37 -10.73
C ALA A 7 9.11 -18.25 -9.93
N SER A 8 7.96 -18.22 -10.61
CA SER A 8 6.64 -18.11 -9.96
C SER A 8 6.33 -19.27 -9.03
N ASP A 9 6.71 -20.50 -9.40
CA ASP A 9 6.53 -21.68 -8.57
C ASP A 9 7.47 -21.67 -7.37
N THR A 10 8.73 -21.25 -7.61
CA THR A 10 9.75 -21.10 -6.56
C THR A 10 9.28 -20.12 -5.48
N VAL A 11 8.69 -18.98 -5.87
CA VAL A 11 8.09 -18.02 -4.93
C VAL A 11 6.99 -18.67 -4.10
N GLY A 12 6.12 -19.47 -4.71
CA GLY A 12 5.08 -20.21 -4.00
C GLY A 12 5.61 -21.17 -2.95
N VAL A 13 6.67 -21.93 -3.28
CA VAL A 13 7.32 -22.86 -2.35
C VAL A 13 7.98 -22.11 -1.20
N ILE A 14 8.68 -21.01 -1.48
CA ILE A 14 9.32 -20.18 -0.45
C ILE A 14 8.27 -19.63 0.54
N LEU A 15 7.17 -19.07 0.05
CA LEU A 15 6.10 -18.53 0.90
C LEU A 15 5.50 -19.63 1.79
N LYS A 16 5.27 -20.82 1.24
CA LYS A 16 4.76 -21.97 1.99
C LYS A 16 5.72 -22.38 3.10
N GLU A 17 7.02 -22.48 2.80
CA GLU A 17 8.03 -22.91 3.76
C GLU A 17 8.23 -21.88 4.88
N LEU A 18 8.25 -20.59 4.55
CA LEU A 18 8.34 -19.52 5.54
C LEU A 18 7.18 -19.56 6.53
N LYS A 19 5.96 -19.75 6.01
CA LYS A 19 4.75 -19.89 6.82
C LYS A 19 4.79 -21.14 7.71
N GLN A 20 5.28 -22.26 7.19
CA GLN A 20 5.41 -23.50 7.96
C GLN A 20 6.45 -23.39 9.09
N GLN A 21 7.65 -22.86 8.79
CA GLN A 21 8.73 -22.76 9.77
C GLN A 21 8.46 -21.69 10.84
N SER A 22 7.82 -20.58 10.48
CA SER A 22 7.39 -19.58 11.48
C SER A 22 6.36 -20.14 12.45
N GLY A 23 5.43 -20.97 11.97
CA GLY A 23 4.47 -21.69 12.80
C GLY A 23 5.10 -22.70 13.77
N GLN A 24 6.30 -23.21 13.46
CA GLN A 24 7.09 -24.09 14.33
C GLN A 24 7.94 -23.33 15.36
N GLY A 25 7.97 -22.00 15.30
CA GLY A 25 8.72 -21.16 16.23
C GLY A 25 10.19 -20.93 15.86
N SER A 26 10.62 -21.32 14.65
CA SER A 26 12.01 -21.12 14.19
C SER A 26 12.39 -19.64 14.09
N PHE A 27 11.43 -18.78 13.73
CA PHE A 27 11.60 -17.33 13.64
C PHE A 27 10.25 -16.61 13.70
N ARG A 28 10.29 -15.29 13.92
CA ARG A 28 9.11 -14.41 13.83
C ARG A 28 8.98 -13.87 12.41
N LEU A 29 7.78 -13.94 11.83
CA LEU A 29 7.54 -13.55 10.44
C LEU A 29 6.67 -12.29 10.34
N LEU A 30 7.08 -11.34 9.49
CA LEU A 30 6.28 -10.17 9.13
C LEU A 30 5.91 -10.26 7.65
N VAL A 31 4.61 -10.22 7.35
CA VAL A 31 4.10 -10.15 5.98
C VAL A 31 3.60 -8.73 5.73
N ALA A 32 4.38 -7.94 5.00
CA ALA A 32 4.02 -6.58 4.61
C ALA A 32 3.48 -6.56 3.17
N VAL A 33 2.22 -6.17 2.98
CA VAL A 33 1.59 -6.11 1.64
C VAL A 33 1.09 -4.71 1.37
N ASP A 34 1.67 -4.06 0.36
CA ASP A 34 1.15 -2.79 -0.14
C ASP A 34 0.05 -3.02 -1.18
N GLY A 35 -1.09 -2.32 -1.06
CA GLY A 35 -2.21 -2.43 -2.00
C GLY A 35 -2.90 -3.80 -1.99
N ILE A 36 -3.21 -4.34 -0.82
CA ILE A 36 -3.77 -5.70 -0.66
C ILE A 36 -5.12 -5.89 -1.39
N ASN A 37 -5.85 -4.81 -1.65
CA ASN A 37 -7.10 -4.83 -2.41
C ASN A 37 -6.94 -5.38 -3.85
N SER A 38 -5.74 -5.35 -4.42
CA SER A 38 -5.49 -5.95 -5.73
C SER A 38 -5.64 -7.48 -5.75
N LEU A 39 -5.59 -8.16 -4.60
CA LEU A 39 -5.76 -9.61 -4.54
C LEU A 39 -7.18 -10.06 -4.91
N TRP A 40 -8.20 -9.22 -4.65
CA TRP A 40 -9.60 -9.50 -4.97
C TRP A 40 -10.18 -8.55 -6.04
N GLY A 41 -9.31 -7.74 -6.65
CA GLY A 41 -9.69 -6.79 -7.69
C GLY A 41 -9.81 -7.44 -9.08
N LYS A 42 -9.96 -6.59 -10.10
CA LYS A 42 -9.90 -6.99 -11.51
C LYS A 42 -8.47 -6.91 -12.02
N THR A 43 -8.12 -7.75 -12.99
CA THR A 43 -6.83 -7.67 -13.69
C THR A 43 -6.98 -6.93 -15.01
N ALA A 44 -5.90 -6.29 -15.47
CA ALA A 44 -5.81 -5.74 -16.83
C ALA A 44 -5.32 -6.79 -17.86
N LEU A 45 -5.05 -8.03 -17.42
CA LEU A 45 -4.46 -9.06 -18.25
C LEU A 45 -5.51 -9.73 -19.13
N LYS A 46 -5.13 -10.03 -20.36
CA LYS A 46 -5.98 -10.74 -21.33
C LYS A 46 -5.26 -11.94 -21.90
N HIS A 47 -5.94 -13.07 -21.94
CA HIS A 47 -5.48 -14.28 -22.61
C HIS A 47 -6.49 -14.65 -23.70
N ASN A 48 -6.04 -14.76 -24.95
CA ASN A 48 -6.92 -15.03 -26.10
C ASN A 48 -8.16 -14.10 -26.19
N LYS A 49 -7.96 -12.81 -25.92
CA LYS A 49 -9.00 -11.76 -25.87
C LYS A 49 -10.03 -11.91 -24.72
N GLN A 50 -9.87 -12.89 -23.84
CA GLN A 50 -10.66 -13.03 -22.61
C GLN A 50 -9.91 -12.39 -21.44
N GLU A 51 -10.64 -11.78 -20.51
CA GLU A 51 -10.07 -11.23 -19.28
C GLU A 51 -9.63 -12.36 -18.36
N VAL A 52 -8.45 -12.23 -17.76
CA VAL A 52 -7.89 -13.21 -16.83
C VAL A 52 -8.32 -12.87 -15.40
N THR A 53 -8.82 -13.84 -14.66
CA THR A 53 -9.20 -13.64 -13.26
C THR A 53 -7.98 -13.62 -12.33
N VAL A 54 -8.11 -12.98 -11.16
CA VAL A 54 -7.01 -12.93 -10.17
C VAL A 54 -6.67 -14.33 -9.62
N GLU A 55 -7.62 -15.25 -9.64
CA GLU A 55 -7.47 -16.65 -9.23
C GLU A 55 -6.55 -17.44 -10.16
N GLU A 56 -6.50 -17.09 -11.44
CA GLU A 56 -5.64 -17.74 -12.45
C GLU A 56 -4.17 -17.34 -12.34
N LEU A 57 -3.86 -16.25 -11.61
CA LEU A 57 -2.51 -15.75 -11.45
C LEU A 57 -1.80 -16.47 -10.29
N THR A 58 -0.81 -17.31 -10.61
CA THR A 58 -0.07 -18.12 -9.62
C THR A 58 0.48 -17.31 -8.44
N LEU A 59 1.02 -16.11 -8.70
CA LEU A 59 1.56 -15.24 -7.65
C LEU A 59 0.46 -14.71 -6.72
N VAL A 60 -0.68 -14.29 -7.27
CA VAL A 60 -1.82 -13.79 -6.48
C VAL A 60 -2.41 -14.92 -5.64
N HIS A 61 -2.57 -16.11 -6.23
CA HIS A 61 -3.03 -17.29 -5.52
C HIS A 61 -2.14 -17.65 -4.33
N ASN A 62 -0.81 -17.65 -4.51
CA ASN A 62 0.11 -17.95 -3.43
C ASN A 62 0.14 -16.85 -2.36
N LEU A 63 0.01 -15.57 -2.75
CA LEU A 63 -0.05 -14.46 -1.81
C LEU A 63 -1.35 -14.46 -0.99
N LYS A 64 -2.50 -14.82 -1.59
CA LYS A 64 -3.78 -15.05 -0.87
C LYS A 64 -3.63 -16.09 0.24
N LYS A 65 -2.85 -17.15 0.01
CA LYS A 65 -2.57 -18.16 1.05
C LYS A 65 -1.67 -17.63 2.17
N MET A 66 -0.84 -16.63 1.90
CA MET A 66 0.05 -16.03 2.89
C MET A 66 -0.70 -15.10 3.85
N VAL A 67 -1.68 -14.35 3.33
CA VAL A 67 -2.49 -13.40 4.11
C VAL A 67 -3.61 -14.06 4.92
N LYS A 68 -3.82 -15.37 4.76
CA LYS A 68 -4.77 -16.12 5.58
C LYS A 68 -4.24 -16.29 7.00
N ASN A 69 -5.14 -16.24 7.99
CA ASN A 69 -4.85 -16.31 9.42
C ASN A 69 -4.70 -17.75 9.98
N ASP A 70 -4.27 -18.70 9.15
CA ASP A 70 -4.09 -20.13 9.45
C ASP A 70 -2.66 -20.47 9.92
N TRP A 71 -1.88 -19.48 10.35
CA TRP A 71 -0.53 -19.65 10.88
C TRP A 71 -0.25 -18.71 12.05
N ALA A 72 0.76 -19.03 12.85
CA ALA A 72 1.15 -18.30 14.06
C ALA A 72 2.64 -17.96 14.03
N GLY A 73 3.10 -17.15 14.98
CA GLY A 73 4.51 -16.75 15.06
C GLY A 73 4.84 -15.49 14.24
N GLY A 74 3.83 -14.73 13.80
CA GLY A 74 4.07 -13.52 13.03
C GLY A 74 2.89 -12.55 13.01
N ALA A 75 3.01 -11.54 12.15
CA ALA A 75 1.98 -10.54 11.91
C ALA A 75 1.87 -10.23 10.41
N ILE A 76 0.66 -9.90 9.98
CA ILE A 76 0.37 -9.41 8.63
C ILE A 76 0.04 -7.92 8.76
N VAL A 77 0.77 -7.07 8.05
CA VAL A 77 0.52 -5.64 7.95
C VAL A 77 0.24 -5.32 6.50
N ALA A 78 -0.93 -4.79 6.22
CA ALA A 78 -1.37 -4.52 4.87
C ALA A 78 -1.90 -3.10 4.73
N THR A 79 -1.69 -2.50 3.57
CA THR A 79 -2.23 -1.19 3.21
C THR A 79 -3.26 -1.35 2.09
N LEU A 80 -4.17 -0.39 2.02
CA LEU A 80 -5.08 -0.23 0.90
C LEU A 80 -4.50 0.79 -0.07
N SER A 81 -4.70 0.57 -1.37
CA SER A 81 -4.23 1.49 -2.40
C SER A 81 -5.34 1.86 -3.38
N GLN A 82 -5.45 3.16 -3.68
CA GLN A 82 -6.35 3.68 -4.70
C GLN A 82 -5.81 3.50 -6.12
N THR A 83 -4.49 3.33 -6.27
CA THR A 83 -3.78 3.34 -7.55
C THR A 83 -4.17 2.19 -8.48
N GLY A 84 -4.91 1.19 -7.99
CA GLY A 84 -5.44 0.06 -8.77
C GLY A 84 -6.95 -0.15 -8.66
N ALA A 85 -7.70 0.78 -8.05
CA ALA A 85 -9.15 0.70 -8.00
C ALA A 85 -9.75 0.99 -9.40
N PRO A 86 -10.83 0.29 -9.81
CA PRO A 86 -11.54 0.64 -11.05
C PRO A 86 -11.93 2.12 -11.00
N PHE A 87 -11.86 2.82 -12.15
CA PHE A 87 -12.17 4.25 -12.27
C PHE A 87 -13.51 4.57 -11.62
N ALA A 88 -13.47 5.04 -10.38
CA ALA A 88 -14.62 5.42 -9.61
C ALA A 88 -14.76 6.94 -9.69
N PRO A 89 -15.99 7.48 -9.83
CA PRO A 89 -16.22 8.92 -9.91
C PRO A 89 -15.82 9.66 -8.62
N ARG A 90 -15.62 8.93 -7.51
CA ARG A 90 -15.13 9.45 -6.22
C ARG A 90 -13.88 8.67 -5.77
N PRO A 91 -12.94 9.32 -5.07
CA PRO A 91 -11.82 8.60 -4.46
C PRO A 91 -12.36 7.69 -3.36
N LEU A 92 -12.25 6.38 -3.57
CA LEU A 92 -12.62 5.36 -2.60
C LEU A 92 -11.46 5.17 -1.63
N TYR A 93 -11.69 5.22 -0.33
CA TYR A 93 -10.63 5.04 0.68
C TYR A 93 -11.05 4.11 1.81
N LEU A 94 -12.34 3.75 1.89
CA LEU A 94 -12.83 2.89 2.95
C LEU A 94 -12.51 1.42 2.66
N PRO A 95 -12.13 0.62 3.68
CA PRO A 95 -11.76 -0.79 3.48
C PRO A 95 -12.82 -1.62 2.76
N HIS A 96 -14.09 -1.46 3.12
CA HIS A 96 -15.19 -2.21 2.50
C HIS A 96 -15.42 -1.84 1.03
N GLU A 97 -15.12 -0.59 0.64
CA GLU A 97 -15.25 -0.14 -0.75
C GLU A 97 -14.12 -0.67 -1.61
N LEU A 98 -12.88 -0.64 -1.11
CA LEU A 98 -11.69 -1.03 -1.85
C LEU A 98 -11.50 -2.55 -1.91
N LEU A 99 -11.78 -3.27 -0.84
CA LEU A 99 -11.64 -4.74 -0.78
C LEU A 99 -12.83 -5.48 -1.43
N GLY A 100 -13.97 -4.81 -1.54
CA GLY A 100 -15.23 -5.46 -1.90
C GLY A 100 -15.67 -6.48 -0.84
N ARG A 101 -16.73 -7.24 -1.16
CA ARG A 101 -17.30 -8.23 -0.22
C ARG A 101 -16.34 -9.37 0.06
N ASP A 102 -15.73 -9.93 -0.99
CA ASP A 102 -14.88 -11.11 -0.88
C ASP A 102 -13.56 -10.82 -0.15
N GLY A 103 -12.93 -9.68 -0.46
CA GLY A 103 -11.70 -9.27 0.21
C GLY A 103 -11.91 -8.89 1.67
N PHE A 104 -13.04 -8.23 1.97
CA PHE A 104 -13.38 -7.90 3.35
C PHE A 104 -13.66 -9.17 4.18
N ALA A 105 -14.45 -10.10 3.64
CA ALA A 105 -14.75 -11.36 4.31
C ALA A 105 -13.50 -12.26 4.49
N ALA A 106 -12.56 -12.21 3.54
CA ALA A 106 -11.33 -13.00 3.61
C ALA A 106 -10.34 -12.50 4.68
N LEU A 107 -10.40 -11.21 5.04
CA LEU A 107 -9.53 -10.59 6.04
C LEU A 107 -10.20 -10.49 7.43
N ASP A 108 -11.49 -10.74 7.53
CA ASP A 108 -12.23 -10.67 8.80
C ASP A 108 -11.83 -11.83 9.74
N PRO A 109 -11.47 -11.57 11.02
CA PRO A 109 -11.31 -10.28 11.68
C PRO A 109 -9.94 -9.61 11.46
N PHE A 110 -9.93 -8.29 11.25
CA PHE A 110 -8.72 -7.47 11.17
C PHE A 110 -8.83 -6.17 11.98
N VAL A 111 -7.68 -5.53 12.24
CA VAL A 111 -7.61 -4.24 12.94
C VAL A 111 -7.46 -3.11 11.90
N PRO A 112 -8.51 -2.31 11.63
CA PRO A 112 -8.38 -1.16 10.73
C PRO A 112 -7.61 -0.03 11.40
N ILE A 113 -6.63 0.54 10.68
CA ILE A 113 -5.85 1.71 11.13
C ILE A 113 -6.09 2.84 10.14
N GLU A 114 -6.65 3.94 10.63
CA GLU A 114 -6.86 5.16 9.84
C GLU A 114 -5.56 5.98 9.80
N VAL A 115 -5.08 6.30 8.60
CA VAL A 115 -3.96 7.23 8.39
C VAL A 115 -4.54 8.56 7.94
N ARG A 116 -4.34 9.60 8.76
CA ARG A 116 -4.86 10.95 8.51
C ARG A 116 -3.81 11.85 7.87
N ASN A 117 -4.27 13.00 7.39
CA ASN A 117 -3.39 14.11 7.01
C ASN A 117 -2.58 14.60 8.22
N TYR A 118 -1.52 15.38 7.96
CA TYR A 118 -0.68 15.92 9.03
C TYR A 118 -1.48 16.72 10.04
N THR A 119 -1.14 16.53 11.30
CA THR A 119 -1.41 17.48 12.37
C THR A 119 -0.60 18.77 12.15
N ASP A 120 -0.93 19.81 12.90
CA ASP A 120 -0.22 21.09 12.77
C ASP A 120 1.27 20.97 13.15
N MET A 121 1.58 20.13 14.14
CA MET A 121 2.94 19.89 14.58
C MET A 121 3.72 19.08 13.53
N GLU A 122 3.13 18.04 12.95
CA GLU A 122 3.77 17.23 11.90
C GLU A 122 4.02 18.05 10.64
N PHE A 123 3.06 18.90 10.25
CA PHE A 123 3.24 19.80 9.11
C PHE A 123 4.40 20.76 9.34
N GLU A 124 4.45 21.41 10.52
CA GLU A 124 5.53 22.34 10.84
C GLU A 124 6.88 21.61 10.87
N ALA A 125 6.96 20.43 11.47
CA ALA A 125 8.19 19.63 11.49
C ALA A 125 8.67 19.25 10.07
N CYS A 126 7.74 18.85 9.19
CA CYS A 126 8.05 18.52 7.80
C CYS A 126 8.50 19.75 7.00
N TYR A 127 7.83 20.89 7.19
CA TYR A 127 8.19 22.16 6.57
C TYR A 127 9.59 22.63 7.00
N GLN A 128 9.89 22.58 8.30
CA GLN A 128 11.22 22.93 8.81
C GLN A 128 12.30 22.01 8.26
N TYR A 129 12.03 20.70 8.17
CA TYR A 129 12.94 19.75 7.54
C TYR A 129 13.27 20.13 6.09
N TYR A 130 12.28 20.55 5.30
CA TYR A 130 12.52 21.01 3.91
C TYR A 130 13.32 22.31 3.84
N LEU A 131 13.11 23.24 4.76
CA LEU A 131 13.93 24.46 4.85
C LEU A 131 15.39 24.15 5.20
N GLU A 132 15.63 23.31 6.21
CA GLU A 132 16.97 22.93 6.65
C GLU A 132 17.75 22.21 5.54
N ARG A 133 17.06 21.37 4.76
CA ARG A 133 17.63 20.69 3.60
C ARG A 133 17.81 21.60 2.38
N LYS A 134 17.38 22.87 2.47
CA LYS A 134 17.29 23.78 1.32
C LYS A 134 16.53 23.13 0.17
N TRP A 135 15.44 22.42 0.46
CA TRP A 135 14.59 21.82 -0.56
C TRP A 135 13.71 22.89 -1.21
N LEU A 136 13.17 23.80 -0.40
CA LEU A 136 12.39 24.94 -0.87
C LEU A 136 13.34 26.04 -1.34
N GLN A 137 13.39 26.30 -2.65
CA GLN A 137 14.33 27.27 -3.24
C GLN A 137 13.71 28.67 -3.38
N HIS A 138 12.39 28.76 -3.56
CA HIS A 138 11.70 30.03 -3.69
C HIS A 138 11.90 30.95 -2.49
N GLU A 139 12.29 32.21 -2.72
CA GLU A 139 12.62 33.19 -1.67
C GLU A 139 11.47 33.40 -0.66
N LYS A 140 10.23 33.41 -1.15
CA LYS A 140 9.04 33.58 -0.30
C LYS A 140 8.66 32.32 0.49
N ALA A 141 9.22 31.15 0.19
CA ALA A 141 8.84 29.91 0.87
C ALA A 141 9.22 29.91 2.36
N ASN A 142 10.26 30.65 2.75
CA ASN A 142 10.71 30.82 4.14
C ASN A 142 9.96 31.94 4.90
N THR A 143 8.98 32.58 4.27
CA THR A 143 8.19 33.64 4.92
C THR A 143 6.99 33.07 5.66
N LYS A 144 6.43 33.84 6.60
CA LYS A 144 5.21 33.42 7.33
C LYS A 144 4.05 33.22 6.37
N GLU A 145 3.95 34.08 5.37
CA GLU A 145 2.94 34.05 4.32
C GLU A 145 3.10 32.79 3.46
N GLY A 146 4.31 32.53 2.94
CA GLY A 146 4.59 31.34 2.14
C GLY A 146 4.29 30.04 2.88
N ARG A 147 4.59 29.98 4.19
CA ARG A 147 4.23 28.84 5.04
C ARG A 147 2.71 28.64 5.14
N LEU A 148 1.94 29.72 5.34
CA LEU A 148 0.48 29.65 5.43
C LEU A 148 -0.14 29.25 4.09
N GLU A 149 0.39 29.77 2.98
CA GLU A 149 -0.03 29.39 1.63
C GLU A 149 0.24 27.91 1.36
N LEU A 150 1.44 27.41 1.66
CA LEU A 150 1.79 25.99 1.54
C LEU A 150 0.86 25.09 2.37
N ARG A 151 0.57 25.51 3.60
CA ARG A 151 -0.35 24.79 4.48
C ARG A 151 -1.77 24.77 3.93
N PHE A 152 -2.23 25.90 3.39
CA PHE A 152 -3.57 26.04 2.82
C PHE A 152 -3.73 25.23 1.54
N LEU A 153 -2.81 25.39 0.57
CA LEU A 153 -2.85 24.70 -0.73
C LEU A 153 -2.70 23.18 -0.60
N SER A 154 -1.83 22.71 0.30
CA SER A 154 -1.70 21.27 0.54
C SER A 154 -2.85 20.68 1.36
N GLY A 155 -3.62 21.50 2.08
CA GLY A 155 -4.61 21.02 3.04
C GLY A 155 -4.01 20.12 4.14
N ARG A 156 -2.70 20.28 4.43
CA ARG A 156 -1.89 19.37 5.27
C ARG A 156 -1.82 17.92 4.76
N ASN A 157 -2.17 17.68 3.50
CA ASN A 157 -2.00 16.38 2.89
C ASN A 157 -0.50 16.15 2.56
N PRO A 158 0.11 15.06 3.06
CA PRO A 158 1.54 14.80 2.84
C PRO A 158 1.96 14.76 1.37
N GLY A 159 1.18 14.05 0.54
CA GLY A 159 1.50 13.89 -0.88
C GLY A 159 1.32 15.17 -1.69
N LEU A 160 0.30 15.97 -1.38
CA LEU A 160 0.13 17.29 -2.01
C LEU A 160 1.23 18.26 -1.57
N PHE A 161 1.60 18.25 -0.29
CA PHE A 161 2.67 19.11 0.22
C PHE A 161 4.02 18.79 -0.45
N GLU A 162 4.37 17.51 -0.59
CA GLU A 162 5.56 17.08 -1.33
C GLU A 162 5.51 17.54 -2.78
N ARG A 163 4.40 17.28 -3.49
CA ARG A 163 4.25 17.68 -4.90
C ARG A 163 4.38 19.17 -5.10
N ILE A 164 3.75 19.98 -4.24
CA ILE A 164 3.86 21.46 -4.30
C ILE A 164 5.30 21.89 -4.03
N SER A 165 5.94 21.30 -3.01
CA SER A 165 7.31 21.64 -2.63
C SER A 165 8.35 21.23 -3.67
N ALA A 166 8.08 20.21 -4.49
CA ALA A 166 9.02 19.68 -5.47
C ALA A 166 9.30 20.63 -6.65
N PHE A 167 8.44 21.63 -6.90
CA PHE A 167 8.62 22.61 -7.98
C PHE A 167 8.80 24.05 -7.47
N LEU A 168 9.07 24.23 -6.17
CA LEU A 168 9.26 25.53 -5.52
C LEU A 168 10.73 25.87 -5.26
#